data_AF-A0A9W6SVG7-F1
#
_entry.id   AF-A0A9W6SVG7-F1
#
_cell.length_a   1.000
_cell.length_b   1.000
_cell.length_c   1.000
_cell.angle_alpha   90.00
_cell.angle_beta   90.00
_cell.angle_gamma   90.00
#
_symmetry.space_group_name_H-M   'P 1'
#
loop_
_entity.id
_entity.type
_entity.pdbx_description
1 polymer ?
#
loop_
_entity_poly.entity_id
_entity_poly.type
_entity_poly.pdbx_seq_one_letter_code
_entity_poly.pdbx_strand_id
1 'polypeptide(L)'
;MSSFIHPSHLHKRDYETNSYYAIKFKSENSLNNFLNSHPNWNYQYKSNIANYHVLSLLNNDESIQNLGNYNSDNYNLMKRSNNPVFDDLINNDILSIQALPKKVLERRAPIRFENERDNDDDNNDNNNKDKLMDSSQLKTKEAIDKLNINDPIFNEQWHLINTEFPGHDINVLPLWYNGYAGSNDTVVAIVDDGLDYESKDLQKNFYPEGSWDFNDKRPLPKPSLFDDYHGTRCAAVIAAEKGNGVCGVGAAYDSRVADGRSR
;
A
#
# COMPACT_ATOMS: atom_id res chain seq x y z
N MET A 1 -10.70 4.00 -49.49
CA MET A 1 -11.79 3.66 -48.54
C MET A 1 -11.14 3.28 -47.22
N SER A 2 -11.10 4.22 -46.28
CA SER A 2 -10.48 4.05 -44.97
C SER A 2 -11.51 3.52 -44.00
N SER A 3 -11.44 2.23 -43.62
CA SER A 3 -12.24 1.72 -42.51
C SER A 3 -11.51 2.04 -41.21
N PHE A 4 -11.98 3.07 -40.52
CA PHE A 4 -11.64 3.30 -39.13
C PHE A 4 -12.14 2.10 -38.30
N ILE A 5 -11.20 1.31 -37.79
CA ILE A 5 -11.50 0.27 -36.81
C ILE A 5 -11.68 0.99 -35.46
N HIS A 6 -12.92 1.04 -35.01
CA HIS A 6 -13.30 1.47 -33.67
C HIS A 6 -12.52 0.67 -32.61
N PRO A 7 -12.08 1.29 -31.49
CA PRO A 7 -11.33 0.61 -30.43
C PRO A 7 -12.24 -0.22 -29.50
N SER A 8 -13.08 -1.09 -30.07
CA SER A 8 -14.06 -1.90 -29.33
C SER A 8 -13.81 -3.40 -29.38
N HIS A 9 -12.64 -3.85 -29.85
CA HIS A 9 -12.20 -5.24 -29.71
C HIS A 9 -10.74 -5.34 -29.26
N LEU A 10 -10.46 -4.83 -28.07
CA LEU A 10 -9.31 -5.37 -27.32
C LEU A 10 -9.67 -6.81 -26.96
N HIS A 11 -9.08 -7.78 -27.66
CA HIS A 11 -9.22 -9.19 -27.32
C HIS A 11 -8.92 -9.36 -25.82
N LYS A 12 -9.82 -10.04 -25.11
CA LYS A 12 -9.64 -10.34 -23.68
C LYS A 12 -8.32 -11.08 -23.55
N ARG A 13 -7.36 -10.49 -22.83
CA ARG A 13 -6.07 -11.11 -22.54
C ARG A 13 -6.29 -12.39 -21.75
N ASP A 14 -5.74 -13.48 -22.25
CA ASP A 14 -5.75 -14.77 -21.58
C ASP A 14 -4.51 -14.93 -20.71
N TYR A 15 -4.65 -14.49 -19.47
CA TYR A 15 -3.58 -14.59 -18.47
C TYR A 15 -3.39 -16.02 -17.92
N GLU A 16 -4.25 -16.99 -18.27
CA GLU A 16 -4.08 -18.38 -17.84
C GLU A 16 -2.96 -19.06 -18.65
N THR A 17 -2.86 -18.72 -19.93
CA THR A 17 -1.89 -19.32 -20.85
C THR A 17 -0.73 -18.39 -21.21
N ASN A 18 -0.94 -17.07 -21.14
CA ASN A 18 0.04 -16.08 -21.59
C ASN A 18 0.38 -15.02 -20.55
N SER A 19 1.63 -14.57 -20.59
CA SER A 19 2.11 -13.37 -19.91
C SER A 19 2.18 -12.23 -20.92
N TYR A 20 1.87 -11.01 -20.47
CA TYR A 20 1.76 -9.84 -21.34
C TYR A 20 2.73 -8.76 -20.89
N TYR A 21 3.37 -8.10 -21.85
CA TYR A 21 4.34 -7.04 -21.60
C TYR A 21 4.04 -5.83 -22.48
N ALA A 22 4.21 -4.64 -21.91
CA ALA A 22 4.26 -3.39 -22.63
C ALA A 22 5.73 -3.04 -22.90
N ILE A 23 6.09 -2.97 -24.17
CA ILE A 23 7.45 -2.72 -24.63
C ILE A 23 7.48 -1.44 -25.45
N LYS A 24 8.43 -0.56 -25.15
CA LYS A 24 8.66 0.66 -25.91
C LYS A 24 9.92 0.48 -26.75
N PHE A 25 9.79 0.61 -28.05
CA PHE A 25 10.90 0.52 -28.99
C PHE A 25 11.36 1.93 -29.41
N LYS A 26 12.64 2.09 -29.79
CA LYS A 26 13.14 3.37 -30.34
C LYS A 26 12.47 3.73 -31.67
N SER A 27 12.13 2.72 -32.49
CA SER A 27 11.49 2.91 -33.79
C SER A 27 10.66 1.68 -34.20
N GLU A 28 9.80 1.81 -35.21
CA GLU A 28 9.04 0.68 -35.78
C GLU A 28 9.96 -0.39 -36.42
N ASN A 29 11.14 0.01 -36.92
CA ASN A 29 12.13 -0.95 -37.42
C ASN A 29 12.69 -1.83 -36.29
N SER A 30 12.85 -1.26 -35.09
CA SER A 30 13.32 -1.98 -33.91
C SER A 30 12.30 -3.06 -33.48
N LEU A 31 10.99 -2.77 -33.57
CA LEU A 31 9.95 -3.77 -33.34
C LEU A 31 10.03 -4.94 -34.32
N ASN A 32 10.18 -4.67 -35.61
CA ASN A 32 10.26 -5.72 -36.63
C ASN A 32 11.50 -6.61 -36.43
N ASN A 33 12.64 -6.01 -36.13
CA ASN A 33 13.88 -6.74 -35.83
C ASN A 33 13.72 -7.62 -34.58
N PHE A 34 13.05 -7.10 -33.55
CA PHE A 34 12.75 -7.84 -32.34
C PHE A 34 11.89 -9.08 -32.62
N LEU A 35 10.78 -8.93 -33.35
CA LEU A 35 9.89 -10.06 -33.67
C LEU A 35 10.57 -11.11 -34.56
N ASN A 36 11.48 -10.69 -35.43
CA ASN A 36 12.27 -11.60 -36.28
C ASN A 36 13.31 -12.39 -35.48
N SER A 37 13.92 -11.78 -34.46
CA SER A 37 14.93 -12.42 -33.60
C SER A 37 14.31 -13.26 -32.47
N HIS A 38 13.07 -12.93 -32.06
CA HIS A 38 12.38 -13.58 -30.95
C HIS A 38 10.99 -14.08 -31.40
N PRO A 39 10.93 -15.17 -32.20
CA PRO A 39 9.69 -15.65 -32.82
C PRO A 39 8.64 -16.18 -31.82
N ASN A 40 9.04 -16.46 -30.58
CA ASN A 40 8.11 -16.91 -29.53
C ASN A 40 7.21 -15.77 -29.02
N TRP A 41 7.58 -14.51 -29.28
CA TRP A 41 6.80 -13.34 -28.88
C TRP A 41 5.69 -13.06 -29.89
N ASN A 42 4.47 -12.94 -29.37
CA ASN A 42 3.30 -12.69 -30.17
C ASN A 42 2.89 -11.22 -30.04
N TYR A 43 2.89 -10.49 -31.17
CA TYR A 43 2.40 -9.12 -31.20
C TYR A 43 0.89 -9.05 -30.99
N GLN A 44 0.44 -8.16 -30.10
CA GLN A 44 -0.98 -7.97 -29.80
C GLN A 44 -1.50 -6.68 -30.43
N TYR A 45 -1.02 -5.53 -29.98
CA TYR A 45 -1.45 -4.22 -30.47
C TYR A 45 -0.53 -3.10 -29.99
N LYS A 46 -0.68 -1.91 -30.60
CA LYS A 46 -0.04 -0.67 -30.15
C LYS A 46 -0.95 0.07 -29.15
N SER A 47 -0.40 0.44 -28.00
CA SER A 47 -1.09 1.23 -26.98
C SER A 47 -1.23 2.68 -27.42
N ASN A 48 -2.38 3.28 -27.13
CA ASN A 48 -2.64 4.70 -27.36
C ASN A 48 -1.89 5.62 -26.39
N ILE A 49 -1.34 5.07 -25.30
CA ILE A 49 -0.60 5.81 -24.28
C ILE A 49 0.90 5.57 -24.49
N ALA A 50 1.65 6.66 -24.67
CA ALA A 50 3.12 6.72 -24.60
C ALA A 50 3.90 5.82 -25.60
N ASN A 51 3.28 5.43 -26.72
CA ASN A 51 3.89 4.64 -27.81
C ASN A 51 4.44 3.26 -27.36
N TYR A 52 3.74 2.59 -26.45
CA TYR A 52 4.04 1.21 -26.11
C TYR A 52 3.43 0.23 -27.10
N HIS A 53 4.10 -0.89 -27.33
CA HIS A 53 3.60 -2.06 -28.04
C HIS A 53 3.35 -3.18 -27.04
N VAL A 54 2.18 -3.80 -27.11
CA VAL A 54 1.82 -4.93 -26.25
C VAL A 54 2.14 -6.22 -26.97
N LEU A 55 2.96 -7.05 -26.33
CA LEU A 55 3.32 -8.38 -26.81
C LEU A 55 3.00 -9.42 -25.73
N SER A 56 2.85 -10.67 -26.13
CA SER A 56 2.61 -11.79 -25.22
C SER A 56 3.57 -12.96 -25.46
N LEU A 57 3.76 -13.74 -24.41
CA LEU A 57 4.59 -14.94 -24.39
C LEU A 57 3.85 -16.03 -23.62
N LEU A 58 4.05 -17.31 -23.98
CA LEU A 58 3.43 -18.42 -23.25
C LEU A 58 4.02 -18.52 -21.85
N ASN A 59 3.18 -18.79 -20.85
CA ASN A 59 3.56 -18.84 -19.43
C ASN A 59 4.67 -19.88 -19.10
N ASN A 60 4.90 -20.86 -19.99
CA ASN A 60 5.92 -21.89 -19.84
C ASN A 60 7.22 -21.60 -20.60
N ASP A 61 7.34 -20.46 -21.29
CA ASP A 61 8.56 -20.09 -22.00
C ASP A 61 9.66 -19.72 -21.00
N GLU A 62 10.85 -20.30 -21.19
CA GLU A 62 11.99 -20.14 -20.29
C GLU A 62 12.46 -18.68 -20.18
N SER A 63 12.14 -17.85 -21.17
CA SER A 63 12.44 -16.41 -21.16
C SER A 63 11.71 -15.67 -20.04
N ILE A 64 10.53 -16.15 -19.58
CA ILE A 64 9.73 -15.47 -18.54
C ILE A 64 10.44 -15.43 -17.20
N GLN A 65 11.09 -16.54 -16.79
CA GLN A 65 11.80 -16.63 -15.51
C GLN A 65 12.91 -15.58 -15.38
N ASN A 66 13.32 -15.07 -16.55
CA ASN A 66 14.45 -14.21 -16.79
C ASN A 66 14.04 -12.77 -17.14
N LEU A 67 12.74 -12.50 -17.33
CA LEU A 67 12.19 -11.20 -17.72
C LEU A 67 11.67 -10.42 -16.51
N GLY A 68 12.20 -9.20 -16.31
CA GLY A 68 11.73 -8.23 -15.33
C GLY A 68 11.29 -6.90 -15.96
N ASN A 69 11.00 -5.90 -15.13
CA ASN A 69 10.69 -4.55 -15.59
C ASN A 69 11.99 -3.78 -15.91
N TYR A 70 12.12 -3.27 -17.13
CA TYR A 70 13.26 -2.46 -17.58
C TYR A 70 12.83 -1.01 -17.85
N ASN A 71 13.47 -0.05 -17.19
CA ASN A 71 13.17 1.39 -17.30
C ASN A 71 11.66 1.70 -17.23
N SER A 72 10.92 0.99 -16.37
CA SER A 72 9.47 1.18 -16.20
C SER A 72 9.12 2.39 -15.34
N ASP A 73 10.06 2.84 -14.51
CA ASP A 73 9.94 3.96 -13.58
C ASP A 73 11.25 4.78 -13.57
N ASN A 74 11.23 6.04 -13.12
CA ASN A 74 12.40 6.95 -13.08
C ASN A 74 13.57 6.48 -12.17
N TYR A 75 13.54 5.25 -11.68
CA TYR A 75 14.58 4.64 -10.86
C TYR A 75 15.22 3.47 -11.62
N ASN A 76 16.48 3.65 -12.02
CA ASN A 76 17.30 2.61 -12.64
C ASN A 76 17.82 1.65 -11.57
N LEU A 77 17.02 0.70 -11.11
CA LEU A 77 17.49 -0.38 -10.25
C LEU A 77 16.99 -1.74 -10.72
N MET A 78 17.80 -2.42 -11.52
CA MET A 78 17.76 -3.87 -11.62
C MET A 78 19.09 -4.47 -11.20
N LYS A 79 19.00 -5.56 -10.43
CA LYS A 79 20.14 -6.41 -10.09
C LYS A 79 20.67 -7.02 -11.39
N ARG A 80 21.95 -6.79 -11.70
CA ARG A 80 22.66 -7.47 -12.80
C ARG A 80 22.76 -8.96 -12.49
N SER A 81 21.73 -9.74 -12.78
CA SER A 81 21.87 -11.18 -12.97
C SER A 81 22.36 -11.42 -14.39
N ASN A 82 23.46 -12.14 -14.55
CA ASN A 82 24.00 -12.59 -15.83
C ASN A 82 22.92 -13.35 -16.61
N ASN A 83 22.21 -12.64 -17.48
CA ASN A 83 21.09 -13.19 -18.22
C ASN A 83 21.31 -12.94 -19.71
N PRO A 84 21.85 -13.92 -20.45
CA PRO A 84 22.23 -13.73 -21.84
C PRO A 84 21.05 -13.33 -22.73
N VAL A 85 19.83 -13.74 -22.38
CA VAL A 85 18.60 -13.33 -23.09
C VAL A 85 18.31 -11.84 -22.87
N PHE A 86 18.61 -11.29 -21.70
CA PHE A 86 18.39 -9.87 -21.40
C PHE A 86 19.31 -8.95 -22.18
N ASP A 87 20.59 -9.33 -22.33
CA ASP A 87 21.55 -8.58 -23.14
C ASP A 87 21.14 -8.58 -24.62
N ASP A 88 20.66 -9.71 -25.14
CA ASP A 88 20.11 -9.79 -26.49
C ASP A 88 18.83 -8.94 -26.66
N LEU A 89 17.95 -8.89 -25.66
CA LEU A 89 16.73 -8.08 -25.71
C LEU A 89 17.01 -6.57 -25.68
N ILE A 90 17.96 -6.10 -24.87
CA ILE A 90 18.27 -4.65 -24.74
C ILE A 90 19.08 -4.12 -25.91
N ASN A 91 19.94 -4.93 -26.52
CA ASN A 91 20.71 -4.54 -27.70
C ASN A 91 19.84 -4.27 -28.94
N ASN A 92 18.58 -4.70 -28.95
CA ASN A 92 17.61 -4.52 -30.04
C ASN A 92 16.81 -3.20 -29.96
N ASP A 93 17.41 -2.12 -29.47
CA ASP A 93 16.79 -0.78 -29.45
C ASP A 93 15.48 -0.70 -28.64
N ILE A 94 15.41 -1.42 -27.53
CA ILE A 94 14.30 -1.34 -26.58
C ILE A 94 14.57 -0.24 -25.55
N LEU A 95 13.59 0.64 -25.36
CA LEU A 95 13.65 1.75 -24.40
C LEU A 95 13.15 1.35 -23.00
N SER A 96 12.08 0.55 -22.95
CA SER A 96 11.51 0.07 -21.68
C SER A 96 10.66 -1.19 -21.89
N ILE A 97 10.62 -2.07 -20.89
CA ILE A 97 9.76 -3.25 -20.83
C ILE A 97 9.04 -3.23 -19.49
N GLN A 98 7.73 -3.48 -19.49
CA GLN A 98 6.93 -3.56 -18.28
C GLN A 98 5.99 -4.77 -18.36
N ALA A 99 6.04 -5.64 -17.36
CA ALA A 99 5.06 -6.70 -17.21
C ALA A 99 3.68 -6.10 -16.93
N LEU A 100 2.68 -6.49 -17.70
CA LEU A 100 1.32 -6.00 -17.55
C LEU A 100 0.58 -6.87 -16.55
N PRO A 101 0.17 -6.33 -15.40
CA PRO A 101 -0.48 -7.13 -14.37
C PRO A 101 -1.80 -7.70 -14.88
N LYS A 102 -2.14 -8.90 -14.40
CA LYS A 102 -3.47 -9.49 -14.61
C LYS A 102 -4.51 -8.53 -14.03
N LYS A 103 -5.41 -8.02 -14.87
CA LYS A 103 -6.51 -7.16 -14.40
C LYS A 103 -7.44 -8.00 -13.53
N VAL A 104 -7.31 -7.86 -12.22
CA VAL A 104 -8.27 -8.37 -11.25
C VAL A 104 -9.45 -7.41 -11.25
N LEU A 105 -10.65 -7.91 -11.55
CA LEU A 105 -11.87 -7.12 -11.42
C LEU A 105 -12.21 -7.02 -9.93
N GLU A 106 -11.86 -5.89 -9.33
CA GLU A 106 -12.31 -5.56 -7.99
C GLU A 106 -13.61 -4.75 -8.07
N ARG A 107 -14.56 -5.05 -7.18
CA ARG A 107 -15.81 -4.30 -7.08
C ARG A 107 -15.46 -2.87 -6.69
N ARG A 108 -15.75 -1.91 -7.56
CA ARG A 108 -15.65 -0.48 -7.22
C ARG A 108 -16.96 -0.03 -6.60
N ALA A 109 -16.85 0.65 -5.46
CA ALA A 109 -18.00 1.28 -4.83
C ALA A 109 -18.59 2.39 -5.74
N PRO A 110 -19.89 2.69 -5.63
CA PRO A 110 -20.49 3.84 -6.29
C PRO A 110 -19.77 5.13 -5.86
N ILE A 111 -19.70 6.12 -6.76
CA ILE A 111 -19.20 7.46 -6.42
C ILE A 111 -20.17 8.07 -5.39
N ARG A 112 -19.65 8.50 -4.23
CA ARG A 112 -20.44 9.20 -3.20
C ARG A 112 -20.99 10.50 -3.78
N PHE A 113 -22.29 10.73 -3.60
CA PHE A 113 -22.84 12.08 -3.54
C PHE A 113 -22.60 12.60 -2.13
N GLU A 114 -21.92 13.74 -1.99
CA GLU A 114 -21.82 14.44 -0.70
C GLU A 114 -23.20 15.01 -0.38
N ASN A 115 -23.89 14.44 0.61
CA ASN A 115 -24.99 15.13 1.25
C ASN A 115 -24.44 15.83 2.49
N GLU A 116 -24.80 17.09 2.62
CA GLU A 116 -24.36 18.02 3.65
C GLU A 116 -24.70 17.52 5.05
N ARG A 117 -23.79 17.87 5.96
CA ARG A 117 -23.77 17.66 7.42
C ARG A 117 -25.16 17.81 8.05
N ASP A 118 -25.66 16.75 8.67
CA ASP A 118 -26.73 16.86 9.66
C ASP A 118 -26.12 17.30 11.00
N ASN A 119 -26.24 18.59 11.29
CA ASN A 119 -26.18 19.13 12.65
C ASN A 119 -27.52 18.79 13.31
N ASP A 120 -27.54 17.88 14.29
CA ASP A 120 -28.70 17.75 15.17
C ASP A 120 -28.28 18.00 16.62
N ASP A 121 -28.82 19.12 17.12
CA ASP A 121 -28.74 19.64 18.48
C ASP A 121 -29.26 18.63 19.51
N ASP A 122 -28.49 18.44 20.57
CA ASP A 122 -28.86 17.68 21.76
C ASP A 122 -29.96 18.41 22.55
N ASN A 123 -31.16 17.83 22.59
CA ASN A 123 -32.14 18.06 23.65
C ASN A 123 -32.65 16.73 24.21
N ASN A 124 -32.02 16.36 25.33
CA ASN A 124 -32.56 15.72 26.53
C ASN A 124 -33.94 15.04 26.42
N ASP A 125 -33.97 13.71 26.38
CA ASP A 125 -35.08 12.94 26.98
C ASP A 125 -34.63 11.52 27.39
N ASN A 126 -34.70 11.28 28.71
CA ASN A 126 -34.55 9.96 29.32
C ASN A 126 -35.75 9.08 28.95
N ASN A 127 -35.56 8.12 28.06
CA ASN A 127 -36.37 6.90 28.00
C ASN A 127 -35.63 5.84 27.18
N ASN A 128 -35.58 4.62 27.71
CA ASN A 128 -35.14 3.38 27.05
C ASN A 128 -35.65 3.32 25.60
N LYS A 129 -34.84 3.79 24.67
CA LYS A 129 -34.84 3.36 23.29
C LYS A 129 -33.53 2.61 23.15
N ASP A 130 -33.62 1.33 22.82
CA ASP A 130 -32.59 0.68 22.03
C ASP A 130 -32.31 1.63 20.87
N LYS A 131 -31.29 2.49 21.05
CA LYS A 131 -30.81 3.38 20.00
C LYS A 131 -30.50 2.40 18.89
N LEU A 132 -31.27 2.48 17.80
CA LEU A 132 -31.08 1.65 16.61
C LEU A 132 -29.64 1.90 16.16
N MET A 133 -28.74 1.09 16.69
CA MET A 133 -27.33 1.16 16.42
C MET A 133 -27.19 0.55 15.05
N ASP A 134 -26.59 1.28 14.12
CA ASP A 134 -26.22 0.67 12.86
C ASP A 134 -25.40 -0.59 13.16
N SER A 135 -25.83 -1.71 12.58
CA SER A 135 -25.16 -2.99 12.74
C SER A 135 -23.67 -2.94 12.37
N SER A 136 -23.29 -1.99 11.51
CA SER A 136 -21.89 -1.71 11.16
C SER A 136 -21.04 -1.28 12.37
N GLN A 137 -21.63 -0.55 13.32
CA GLN A 137 -20.97 0.02 14.50
C GLN A 137 -20.85 -0.97 15.67
N LEU A 138 -21.54 -2.11 15.61
CA LEU A 138 -21.52 -3.13 16.68
C LEU A 138 -20.10 -3.64 16.97
N LYS A 139 -19.29 -3.86 15.93
CA LYS A 139 -17.91 -4.34 16.08
C LYS A 139 -17.03 -3.35 16.83
N THR A 140 -17.13 -2.07 16.50
CA THR A 140 -16.36 -1.00 17.14
C THR A 140 -16.75 -0.86 18.60
N LYS A 141 -18.05 -0.85 18.90
CA LYS A 141 -18.53 -0.81 20.28
C LYS A 141 -18.10 -2.03 21.08
N GLU A 142 -18.21 -3.23 20.52
CA GLU A 142 -17.73 -4.45 21.17
C GLU A 142 -16.24 -4.40 21.48
N ALA A 143 -15.43 -3.89 20.55
CA ALA A 143 -13.99 -3.70 20.76
C ALA A 143 -13.72 -2.70 21.89
N ILE A 144 -14.43 -1.56 21.89
CA ILE A 144 -14.34 -0.53 22.93
C ILE A 144 -14.65 -1.12 24.31
N ASP A 145 -15.78 -1.83 24.43
CA ASP A 145 -16.25 -2.37 25.70
C ASP A 145 -15.33 -3.50 26.19
N LYS A 146 -14.91 -4.42 25.31
CA LYS A 146 -14.08 -5.58 25.67
C LYS A 146 -12.63 -5.21 25.99
N LEU A 147 -12.07 -4.25 25.26
CA LEU A 147 -10.66 -3.87 25.38
C LEU A 147 -10.47 -2.59 26.21
N ASN A 148 -11.56 -2.01 26.71
CA ASN A 148 -11.56 -0.79 27.52
C ASN A 148 -10.81 0.37 26.81
N ILE A 149 -11.18 0.61 25.54
CA ILE A 149 -10.63 1.65 24.68
C ILE A 149 -11.40 2.94 24.95
N ASN A 150 -10.72 3.98 25.42
CA ASN A 150 -11.30 5.30 25.67
C ASN A 150 -10.66 6.39 24.78
N ASP A 151 -9.90 5.96 23.76
CA ASP A 151 -9.11 6.82 22.88
C ASP A 151 -10.04 7.54 21.88
N PRO A 152 -10.02 8.89 21.84
CA PRO A 152 -11.08 9.70 21.24
C PRO A 152 -11.27 9.50 19.73
N ILE A 153 -10.22 9.18 18.98
CA ILE A 153 -10.29 8.99 17.52
C ILE A 153 -10.26 7.51 17.10
N PHE A 154 -10.39 6.56 18.03
CA PHE A 154 -10.41 5.14 17.69
C PHE A 154 -11.51 4.78 16.68
N ASN A 155 -12.68 5.42 16.80
CA ASN A 155 -13.80 5.24 15.85
C ASN A 155 -13.47 5.71 14.42
N GLU A 156 -12.46 6.55 14.25
CA GLU A 156 -12.01 7.06 12.94
C GLU A 156 -10.92 6.18 12.31
N GLN A 157 -10.35 5.23 13.07
CA GLN A 157 -9.27 4.33 12.62
C GLN A 157 -9.83 3.16 11.80
N TRP A 158 -10.40 3.47 10.64
CA TRP A 158 -10.99 2.51 9.70
C TRP A 158 -10.06 1.35 9.33
N HIS A 159 -8.74 1.57 9.37
CA HIS A 159 -7.74 0.56 9.05
C HIS A 159 -7.71 -0.57 10.09
N LEU A 160 -8.17 -0.32 11.32
CA LEU A 160 -8.29 -1.30 12.40
C LEU A 160 -9.68 -1.97 12.40
N ILE A 161 -10.74 -1.16 12.26
CA ILE A 161 -12.13 -1.61 12.15
C ILE A 161 -12.83 -0.74 11.10
N ASN A 162 -13.19 -1.33 9.96
CA ASN A 162 -13.87 -0.58 8.91
C ASN A 162 -15.38 -0.79 8.99
N THR A 163 -16.11 0.16 9.57
CA THR A 163 -17.58 0.10 9.66
C THR A 163 -18.23 0.43 8.32
N GLU A 164 -17.62 1.31 7.52
CA GLU A 164 -18.14 1.74 6.22
C GLU A 164 -17.99 0.67 5.13
N PHE A 165 -16.85 -0.02 5.13
CA PHE A 165 -16.51 -1.10 4.19
C PHE A 165 -16.05 -2.35 4.95
N PRO A 166 -16.97 -3.12 5.54
CA PRO A 166 -16.62 -4.27 6.38
C PRO A 166 -15.70 -5.27 5.68
N GLY A 167 -14.59 -5.61 6.34
CA GLY A 167 -13.56 -6.52 5.82
C GLY A 167 -12.44 -5.83 5.03
N HIS A 168 -12.51 -4.52 4.82
CA HIS A 168 -11.41 -3.70 4.32
C HIS A 168 -10.67 -3.01 5.48
N ASP A 169 -10.27 -3.82 6.44
CA ASP A 169 -9.43 -3.49 7.59
C ASP A 169 -8.38 -4.61 7.75
N ILE A 170 -7.44 -4.45 8.67
CA ILE A 170 -6.40 -5.46 8.92
C ILE A 170 -6.92 -6.70 9.67
N ASN A 171 -8.22 -6.75 10.02
CA ASN A 171 -8.85 -7.82 10.79
C ASN A 171 -8.08 -8.18 12.09
N VAL A 172 -7.70 -7.16 12.87
CA VAL A 172 -6.83 -7.34 14.06
C VAL A 172 -7.60 -7.78 15.32
N LEU A 173 -8.91 -7.53 15.41
CA LEU A 173 -9.69 -7.79 16.62
C LEU A 173 -9.60 -9.22 17.17
N PRO A 174 -9.64 -10.30 16.36
CA PRO A 174 -9.47 -11.65 16.88
C PRO A 174 -8.12 -11.85 17.58
N LEU A 175 -7.06 -11.14 17.18
CA LEU A 175 -5.75 -11.22 17.84
C LEU A 175 -5.81 -10.49 19.20
N TRP A 176 -6.31 -9.27 19.23
CA TRP A 176 -6.46 -8.49 20.47
C TRP A 176 -7.33 -9.20 21.50
N TYR A 177 -8.45 -9.81 21.09
CA TYR A 177 -9.32 -10.57 21.99
C TYR A 177 -8.66 -11.83 22.56
N ASN A 178 -7.64 -12.36 21.88
CA ASN A 178 -6.82 -13.46 22.38
C ASN A 178 -5.57 -12.97 23.13
N GLY A 179 -5.45 -11.67 23.41
CA GLY A 179 -4.33 -11.07 24.15
C GLY A 179 -3.08 -10.84 23.30
N TYR A 180 -3.18 -10.90 21.97
CA TYR A 180 -2.06 -10.64 21.07
C TYR A 180 -2.15 -9.21 20.52
N ALA A 181 -1.52 -8.27 21.21
CA ALA A 181 -1.40 -6.87 20.79
C ALA A 181 0.07 -6.40 20.73
N GLY A 182 0.99 -7.35 20.54
CA GLY A 182 2.41 -7.11 20.71
C GLY A 182 2.91 -7.52 22.10
N SER A 183 4.14 -7.12 22.41
CA SER A 183 4.75 -7.31 23.72
C SER A 183 5.92 -6.36 23.92
N ASN A 184 6.26 -6.07 25.17
CA ASN A 184 7.44 -5.23 25.48
C ASN A 184 8.75 -5.80 24.91
N ASP A 185 8.84 -7.11 24.67
CA ASP A 185 10.01 -7.75 24.07
C ASP A 185 10.09 -7.54 22.55
N THR A 186 8.98 -7.16 21.91
CA THR A 186 8.92 -6.83 20.48
C THR A 186 9.21 -5.35 20.30
N VAL A 187 10.33 -5.05 19.64
CA VAL A 187 10.72 -3.67 19.30
C VAL A 187 10.67 -3.50 17.80
N VAL A 188 9.93 -2.48 17.33
CA VAL A 188 9.88 -2.08 15.93
C VAL A 188 10.68 -0.80 15.76
N ALA A 189 11.69 -0.82 14.88
CA ALA A 189 12.47 0.36 14.56
C ALA A 189 11.92 1.05 13.31
N ILE A 190 11.63 2.34 13.44
CA ILE A 190 11.27 3.25 12.35
C ILE A 190 12.56 3.94 11.89
N VAL A 191 12.76 4.12 10.59
CA VAL A 191 13.91 4.87 10.04
C VAL A 191 13.34 6.00 9.22
N ASP A 192 13.31 7.20 9.81
CA ASP A 192 12.49 8.30 9.32
C ASP A 192 13.00 9.67 9.82
N ASP A 193 12.14 10.68 9.84
CA ASP A 193 12.46 12.06 10.22
C ASP A 193 12.50 12.33 11.73
N GLY A 194 12.16 11.33 12.54
CA GLY A 194 12.21 11.35 13.99
C GLY A 194 10.94 10.87 14.68
N LEU A 195 11.05 10.63 15.99
CA LEU A 195 9.96 10.14 16.83
C LEU A 195 9.81 11.05 18.04
N ASP A 196 8.65 11.68 18.18
CA ASP A 196 8.26 12.43 19.36
C ASP A 196 7.96 11.47 20.52
N TYR A 197 9.01 11.06 21.20
CA TYR A 197 8.94 10.17 22.36
C TYR A 197 8.33 10.84 23.59
N GLU A 198 8.07 12.15 23.55
CA GLU A 198 7.37 12.89 24.60
C GLU A 198 5.86 12.93 24.35
N SER A 199 5.40 12.47 23.18
CA SER A 199 3.97 12.32 22.90
C SER A 199 3.34 11.41 23.95
N LYS A 200 2.22 11.86 24.54
CA LYS A 200 1.48 11.08 25.53
C LYS A 200 1.04 9.71 25.00
N ASP A 201 0.91 9.60 23.68
CA ASP A 201 0.46 8.38 23.01
C ASP A 201 1.61 7.41 22.68
N LEU A 202 2.87 7.84 22.80
CA LEU A 202 4.06 7.04 22.45
C LEU A 202 5.06 6.90 23.59
N GLN A 203 5.05 7.79 24.58
CA GLN A 203 6.06 7.86 25.64
C GLN A 203 6.25 6.54 26.41
N LYS A 204 5.18 5.77 26.59
CA LYS A 204 5.22 4.48 27.30
C LYS A 204 5.87 3.39 26.45
N ASN A 205 5.64 3.45 25.13
CA ASN A 205 6.07 2.43 24.18
C ASN A 205 7.38 2.80 23.49
N PHE A 206 7.96 3.97 23.75
CA PHE A 206 9.25 4.36 23.21
C PHE A 206 10.39 3.47 23.76
N TYR A 207 11.30 3.04 22.87
CA TYR A 207 12.47 2.25 23.20
C TYR A 207 13.78 3.02 22.92
N PRO A 208 14.36 3.67 23.94
CA PRO A 208 15.55 4.52 23.76
C PRO A 208 16.79 3.72 23.36
N GLU A 209 16.97 2.48 23.84
CA GLU A 209 18.18 1.69 23.57
C GLU A 209 18.31 1.25 22.10
N GLY A 210 17.19 1.21 21.37
CA GLY A 210 17.16 0.94 19.94
C GLY A 210 17.10 2.19 19.08
N SER A 211 17.11 3.38 19.68
CA SER A 211 16.92 4.66 19.00
C SER A 211 18.22 5.43 18.84
N TRP A 212 18.32 6.20 17.76
CA TRP A 212 19.47 7.06 17.50
C TRP A 212 19.14 8.18 16.50
N ASP A 213 19.68 9.36 16.71
CA ASP A 213 19.62 10.46 15.76
C ASP A 213 20.90 10.49 14.91
N PHE A 214 20.82 10.03 13.65
CA PHE A 214 21.95 10.02 12.72
C PHE A 214 22.24 11.41 12.14
N ASN A 215 21.24 12.28 12.06
CA ASN A 215 21.38 13.64 11.56
C ASN A 215 22.21 14.49 12.54
N ASP A 216 21.84 14.48 13.82
CA ASP A 216 22.48 15.30 14.86
C ASP A 216 23.48 14.51 15.73
N LYS A 217 23.64 13.21 15.48
CA LYS A 217 24.58 12.29 16.17
C LYS A 217 24.38 12.26 17.69
N ARG A 218 23.13 12.10 18.12
CA ARG A 218 22.73 12.05 19.54
C ARG A 218 21.82 10.86 19.82
N PRO A 219 21.69 10.40 21.09
CA PRO A 219 20.93 9.19 21.41
C PRO A 219 19.43 9.28 21.13
N LEU A 220 18.83 10.47 21.23
CA LEU A 220 17.37 10.62 21.16
C LEU A 220 16.94 11.21 19.82
N PRO A 221 16.06 10.52 19.05
CA PRO A 221 15.66 10.89 17.70
C PRO A 221 14.54 11.94 17.70
N LYS A 222 14.69 13.01 18.49
CA LYS A 222 13.65 14.03 18.63
C LYS A 222 13.46 14.81 17.31
N PRO A 223 12.23 14.91 16.78
CA PRO A 223 11.89 15.84 15.72
C PRO A 223 12.42 17.25 16.03
N SER A 224 13.08 17.87 15.06
CA SER A 224 13.73 19.17 15.25
C SER A 224 13.30 20.21 14.21
N LEU A 225 12.82 19.78 13.04
CA LEU A 225 12.30 20.64 11.99
C LEU A 225 10.77 20.66 11.99
N PHE A 226 10.18 21.71 11.41
CA PHE A 226 8.71 21.86 11.36
C PHE A 226 8.01 20.76 10.53
N ASP A 227 8.77 20.12 9.64
CA ASP A 227 8.34 19.03 8.77
C ASP A 227 8.81 17.64 9.25
N ASP A 228 9.48 17.54 10.42
CA ASP A 228 9.77 16.25 11.08
C ASP A 228 8.49 15.71 11.77
N TYR A 229 7.52 15.22 11.00
CA TYR A 229 6.26 14.68 11.55
C TYR A 229 5.94 13.26 11.10
N HIS A 230 6.70 12.72 10.15
CA HIS A 230 6.35 11.48 9.46
C HIS A 230 6.66 10.25 10.34
N GLY A 231 7.85 10.18 10.94
CA GLY A 231 8.25 9.07 11.81
C GLY A 231 7.35 8.91 13.03
N THR A 232 6.94 10.02 13.64
CA THR A 232 5.99 10.03 14.77
C THR A 232 4.62 9.47 14.37
N ARG A 233 4.11 9.80 13.18
CA ARG A 233 2.84 9.25 12.67
C ARG A 233 2.97 7.76 12.38
N CYS A 234 4.08 7.33 11.77
CA CYS A 234 4.37 5.93 11.51
C CYS A 234 4.44 5.12 12.82
N ALA A 235 5.12 5.64 13.84
CA ALA A 235 5.22 5.02 15.15
C ALA A 235 3.85 4.83 15.82
N ALA A 236 2.96 5.83 15.72
CA ALA A 236 1.61 5.76 16.29
C ALA A 236 0.74 4.66 15.64
N VAL A 237 0.84 4.45 14.32
CA VAL A 237 0.15 3.34 13.64
C VAL A 237 0.58 1.98 14.20
N ILE A 238 1.83 1.86 14.65
CA ILE A 238 2.38 0.62 15.21
C ILE A 238 1.98 0.48 16.68
N ALA A 239 2.31 1.45 17.52
CA ALA A 239 2.31 1.30 18.97
C ALA A 239 1.80 2.54 19.74
N ALA A 240 0.84 3.28 19.20
CA ALA A 240 0.06 4.22 20.02
C ALA A 240 -0.59 3.48 21.21
N GLU A 241 -0.51 4.06 22.40
CA GLU A 241 -0.95 3.43 23.64
C GLU A 241 -2.48 3.33 23.70
N LYS A 242 -3.00 2.11 23.89
CA LYS A 242 -4.43 1.88 24.04
C LYS A 242 -4.94 2.29 25.43
N GLY A 243 -6.03 3.05 25.47
CA GLY A 243 -6.82 3.29 26.67
C GLY A 243 -6.28 4.43 27.54
N ASN A 244 -5.48 5.33 26.97
CA ASN A 244 -4.90 6.48 27.68
C ASN A 244 -5.73 7.77 27.48
N GLY A 245 -6.78 7.73 26.65
CA GLY A 245 -7.64 8.87 26.36
C GLY A 245 -7.00 9.91 25.46
N VAL A 246 -5.96 9.54 24.71
CA VAL A 246 -5.22 10.39 23.78
C VAL A 246 -5.28 9.77 22.40
N CYS A 247 -5.64 10.57 21.39
CA CYS A 247 -5.62 10.12 20.01
C CYS A 247 -6.32 8.75 19.79
N GLY A 248 -5.58 7.75 19.32
CA GLY A 248 -6.11 6.47 18.86
C GLY A 248 -5.31 5.30 19.43
N VAL A 249 -5.28 4.19 18.70
CA VAL A 249 -4.66 2.94 19.15
C VAL A 249 -3.72 2.40 18.08
N GLY A 250 -2.54 1.92 18.47
CA GLY A 250 -1.61 1.24 17.56
C GLY A 250 -2.04 -0.19 17.25
N ALA A 251 -1.69 -0.71 16.08
CA ALA A 251 -2.00 -2.10 15.71
C ALA A 251 -1.43 -3.12 16.72
N ALA A 252 -0.26 -2.81 17.29
CA ALA A 252 0.43 -3.57 18.31
C ALA A 252 0.78 -2.68 19.52
N TYR A 253 -0.26 -2.14 20.16
CA TYR A 253 -0.20 -1.18 21.28
C TYR A 253 0.55 -1.64 22.55
N ASP A 254 0.88 -2.93 22.67
CA ASP A 254 1.75 -3.47 23.75
C ASP A 254 3.21 -3.66 23.30
N SER A 255 3.55 -3.34 22.05
CA SER A 255 4.93 -3.36 21.53
C SER A 255 5.68 -2.08 21.86
N ARG A 256 7.00 -2.12 21.70
CA ARG A 256 7.83 -0.92 21.75
C ARG A 256 8.24 -0.43 20.36
N VAL A 257 8.47 0.88 20.24
CA VAL A 257 8.94 1.53 19.02
C VAL A 257 10.23 2.29 19.27
N ALA A 258 11.19 2.12 18.37
CA ALA A 258 12.43 2.87 18.33
C ALA A 258 12.50 3.67 17.03
N ASP A 259 13.36 4.68 16.97
CA ASP A 259 13.56 5.45 15.74
C ASP A 259 15.04 5.73 15.47
N GLY A 260 15.43 5.47 14.22
CA GLY A 260 16.69 5.89 13.64
C GLY A 260 16.45 7.13 12.78
N ARG A 261 16.58 8.32 13.37
CA ARG A 261 16.31 9.57 12.68
C ARG A 261 17.37 9.82 11.62
N SER A 262 17.00 9.76 10.35
CA SER A 262 17.87 9.97 9.19
C SER A 262 17.08 10.58 8.02
N ARG A 263 17.60 11.65 7.43
CA ARG A 263 17.07 12.26 6.19
C ARG A 263 18.03 12.08 5.03
#